data_AF-A0A7X5IFI7-F1
#
_entry.id   AF-A0A7X5IFI7-F1
#
_cell.length_a   1.000
_cell.length_b   1.000
_cell.length_c   1.000
_cell.angle_alpha   90.00
_cell.angle_beta   90.00
_cell.angle_gamma   90.00
#
_symmetry.space_group_name_H-M   'P 1'
#
loop_
_entity.id
_entity.type
_entity.pdbx_description
1 polymer ?
#
loop_
_entity_poly.entity_id
_entity_poly.type
_entity_poly.pdbx_seq_one_letter_code
_entity_poly.pdbx_strand_id
1 'polypeptide(L)'
;MAEGIKTSEMRELLRKRFGNHARYAVAEEVGDSTGFARRRLDMVVCSCWESDGFCIEGIEIKVSKSDLKHELENPHKHDVFFGDLDFYSLAAPREVINGMSESIPKTWGLYEAYRQKDGELALKCRRRPVSIEGS
;
A
#
# COMPACT_ATOMS: atom_id res chain seq x y z
N MET A 1 -2.02 7.50 -26.17
CA MET A 1 -2.21 7.67 -24.71
C MET A 1 -1.05 6.97 -24.03
N ALA A 2 -0.41 7.56 -23.02
CA ALA A 2 0.62 6.84 -22.27
C ALA A 2 -0.01 5.59 -21.63
N GLU A 3 0.68 4.45 -21.72
CA GLU A 3 0.23 3.21 -21.10
C GLU A 3 0.17 3.40 -19.58
N GLY A 4 -0.99 3.08 -18.98
CA GLY A 4 -1.20 3.18 -17.55
C GLY A 4 -0.26 2.25 -16.78
N ILE A 5 0.12 2.65 -15.56
CA ILE A 5 0.96 1.84 -14.68
C ILE A 5 0.18 0.59 -14.25
N LYS A 6 0.79 -0.58 -14.38
CA LYS A 6 0.19 -1.89 -14.06
C LYS A 6 0.46 -2.30 -12.62
N THR A 7 -0.37 -3.21 -12.09
CA THR A 7 -0.21 -3.76 -10.74
C THR A 7 1.16 -4.42 -10.55
N SER A 8 1.67 -5.11 -11.57
CA SER A 8 3.00 -5.73 -11.54
C SER A 8 4.13 -4.69 -11.38
N GLU A 9 4.03 -3.56 -12.06
CA GLU A 9 5.01 -2.46 -11.96
C GLU A 9 4.94 -1.80 -10.57
N MET A 10 3.74 -1.59 -10.04
CA MET A 10 3.55 -1.11 -8.66
C MET A 10 4.21 -2.05 -7.64
N ARG A 11 4.01 -3.36 -7.79
CA ARG A 11 4.58 -4.37 -6.90
C ARG A 11 6.09 -4.38 -6.98
N GLU A 12 6.67 -4.25 -8.18
CA GLU A 12 8.13 -4.14 -8.36
C GLU A 12 8.72 -2.90 -7.68
N LEU A 13 8.04 -1.75 -7.81
CA LEU A 13 8.43 -0.52 -7.13
C LEU A 13 8.42 -0.68 -5.60
N LEU A 14 7.39 -1.34 -5.05
CA LEU A 14 7.30 -1.63 -3.61
C LEU A 14 8.39 -2.60 -3.16
N ARG A 15 8.64 -3.69 -3.91
CA ARG A 15 9.76 -4.61 -3.66
C ARG A 15 11.09 -3.88 -3.58
N LYS A 16 11.36 -2.97 -4.52
CA LYS A 16 12.58 -2.14 -4.52
C LYS A 16 12.62 -1.23 -3.30
N ARG A 17 11.49 -0.61 -2.93
CA ARG A 17 11.39 0.29 -1.77
C ARG A 17 11.71 -0.42 -0.45
N PHE A 18 11.25 -1.66 -0.30
CA PHE A 18 11.40 -2.48 0.90
C PHE A 18 12.45 -3.59 0.76
N GLY A 19 13.33 -3.51 -0.24
CA GLY A 19 14.30 -4.57 -0.58
C GLY A 19 15.49 -4.69 0.37
N ASN A 20 15.60 -3.83 1.40
CA ASN A 20 16.62 -4.01 2.43
C ASN A 20 16.16 -5.09 3.43
N HIS A 21 16.53 -6.34 3.15
CA HIS A 21 16.14 -7.50 3.96
C HIS A 21 16.64 -7.47 5.41
N ALA A 22 17.71 -6.72 5.71
CA ALA A 22 18.15 -6.54 7.09
C ALA A 22 17.20 -5.63 7.89
N ARG A 23 16.44 -4.77 7.20
CA ARG A 23 15.51 -3.82 7.81
C ARG A 23 14.06 -4.25 7.69
N TYR A 24 13.68 -4.95 6.62
CA TYR A 24 12.29 -5.31 6.35
C TYR A 24 12.14 -6.80 6.03
N ALA A 25 11.12 -7.41 6.62
CA ALA A 25 10.54 -8.65 6.14
C ALA A 25 9.29 -8.32 5.32
N VAL A 26 9.17 -8.87 4.12
CA VAL A 26 8.08 -8.57 3.18
C VAL A 26 7.38 -9.87 2.80
N ALA A 27 6.06 -9.87 2.89
CA ALA A 27 5.20 -10.92 2.38
C ALA A 27 4.22 -10.33 1.36
N GLU A 28 3.95 -11.07 0.28
CA GLU A 28 3.04 -10.62 -0.78
C GLU A 28 1.80 -11.48 -0.84
N GLU A 29 0.70 -10.86 -1.24
CA GLU A 29 -0.60 -11.49 -1.30
C GLU A 29 -0.95 -12.22 0.02
N VAL A 30 -0.99 -11.48 1.12
CA VAL A 30 -1.18 -12.07 2.46
C VAL A 30 -2.65 -12.26 2.75
N GLY A 31 -3.08 -13.50 2.99
CA GLY A 31 -4.47 -13.83 3.31
C GLY A 31 -4.90 -13.39 4.71
N ASP A 32 -6.21 -13.15 4.90
CA ASP A 32 -6.83 -12.84 6.20
C ASP A 32 -6.89 -14.03 7.17
N SER A 33 -6.63 -15.24 6.67
CA SER A 33 -6.52 -16.44 7.47
C SER A 33 -5.55 -17.42 6.83
N THR A 34 -5.13 -18.43 7.59
CA THR A 34 -4.52 -19.62 7.00
C THR A 34 -5.58 -20.44 6.24
N GLY A 35 -5.15 -21.20 5.22
CA GLY A 35 -6.05 -22.03 4.41
C GLY A 35 -6.85 -21.23 3.36
N PHE A 36 -8.18 -21.44 3.32
CA PHE A 36 -9.08 -20.80 2.34
C PHE A 36 -9.42 -19.34 2.71
N ALA A 37 -8.39 -18.49 2.71
CA ALA A 37 -8.51 -17.04 2.92
C ALA A 37 -9.52 -16.44 1.93
N ARG A 38 -10.36 -15.52 2.41
CA ARG A 38 -11.39 -14.85 1.59
C ARG A 38 -10.93 -13.47 1.14
N ARG A 39 -10.00 -12.87 1.87
CA ARG A 39 -9.42 -11.56 1.56
C ARG A 39 -7.90 -11.66 1.57
N ARG A 40 -7.26 -10.79 0.81
CA ARG A 40 -5.80 -10.71 0.72
C ARG A 40 -5.37 -9.25 0.68
N LEU A 41 -4.26 -8.93 1.34
CA LEU A 41 -3.51 -7.70 1.14
C LEU A 41 -2.46 -7.94 0.04
N ASP A 42 -2.24 -6.95 -0.83
CA ASP A 42 -1.20 -7.07 -1.86
C ASP A 42 0.20 -7.26 -1.28
N MET A 43 0.52 -6.58 -0.17
CA MET A 43 1.80 -6.67 0.50
C MET A 43 1.68 -6.36 1.99
N VAL A 44 2.43 -7.08 2.82
CA VAL A 44 2.65 -6.77 4.24
C VAL A 44 4.15 -6.58 4.46
N VAL A 45 4.50 -5.51 5.15
CA VAL A 45 5.89 -5.15 5.48
C VAL A 45 6.03 -5.10 6.99
N CYS A 46 6.94 -5.90 7.54
CA CYS A 46 7.33 -5.85 8.95
C CYS A 46 8.72 -5.21 9.06
N SER A 47 8.87 -4.22 9.93
CA SER A 47 10.18 -3.67 10.27
C SER A 47 10.92 -4.60 11.23
N CYS A 48 12.19 -4.88 10.95
CA CYS A 48 13.01 -5.84 11.70
C CYS A 48 13.93 -5.17 12.72
N TRP A 49 13.94 -3.83 12.79
CA TRP A 49 14.80 -3.09 13.71
C TRP A 49 14.01 -2.66 14.93
N GLU A 50 14.56 -2.92 16.11
CA GLU A 50 13.95 -2.55 17.39
C GLU A 50 13.64 -1.05 17.48
N SER A 51 14.52 -0.21 16.91
CA SER A 51 14.32 1.24 16.87
C SER A 51 13.10 1.69 16.05
N ASP A 52 12.65 0.86 15.11
CA ASP A 52 11.47 1.11 14.28
C ASP A 52 10.20 0.54 14.96
N GLY A 53 10.31 -0.09 16.14
CA GLY A 53 9.19 -0.60 16.94
C GLY A 53 8.60 -1.93 16.47
N PHE A 54 9.29 -2.64 15.57
CA PHE A 54 8.80 -3.87 14.91
C PHE A 54 7.44 -3.71 14.20
N CYS A 55 7.12 -2.50 13.76
CA CYS A 55 5.82 -2.20 13.17
C CYS A 55 5.53 -3.00 11.90
N ILE A 56 4.25 -3.30 11.72
CA ILE A 56 3.65 -4.04 10.60
C ILE A 56 2.76 -3.09 9.79
N GLU A 57 3.04 -2.97 8.50
CA GLU A 57 2.29 -2.16 7.55
C GLU A 57 1.64 -3.03 6.49
N GLY A 58 0.32 -2.94 6.35
CA GLY A 58 -0.43 -3.51 5.24
C GLY A 58 -0.51 -2.52 4.08
N ILE A 59 -0.21 -2.98 2.87
CA ILE A 59 -0.19 -2.15 1.66
C ILE A 59 -1.10 -2.78 0.60
N GLU A 60 -2.05 -2.00 0.10
CA GLU A 60 -2.96 -2.37 -0.97
C GLU A 60 -2.64 -1.60 -2.26
N ILE A 61 -2.65 -2.27 -3.41
CA ILE A 61 -2.35 -1.66 -4.72
C ILE A 61 -3.65 -1.37 -5.47
N LYS A 62 -3.84 -0.12 -5.93
CA LYS A 62 -4.94 0.25 -6.83
C LYS A 62 -4.42 1.06 -8.02
N VAL A 63 -4.53 0.49 -9.23
CA VAL A 63 -4.00 1.13 -10.45
C VAL A 63 -5.04 1.92 -11.24
N SER A 64 -6.31 1.86 -10.84
CA SER A 64 -7.40 2.60 -11.47
C SER A 64 -8.23 3.37 -10.45
N LYS A 65 -8.89 4.44 -10.90
CA LYS A 65 -9.82 5.21 -10.07
C LYS A 65 -11.06 4.39 -9.69
N SER A 66 -11.54 3.51 -10.57
CA SER A 66 -12.69 2.64 -10.29
C SER A 66 -12.37 1.66 -9.17
N ASP A 67 -11.21 1.01 -9.20
CA ASP A 67 -10.82 0.07 -8.15
C ASP A 67 -10.65 0.79 -6.81
N LEU A 68 -10.01 1.95 -6.82
CA LEU A 68 -9.84 2.76 -5.61
C LEU A 68 -11.20 3.25 -5.08
N LYS A 69 -12.09 3.71 -5.96
CA LYS A 69 -13.42 4.17 -5.56
C LYS A 69 -14.21 3.05 -4.89
N HIS A 70 -14.24 1.86 -5.49
CA HIS A 70 -14.92 0.70 -4.90
C HIS A 70 -14.38 0.34 -3.51
N GLU A 71 -13.08 0.49 -3.30
CA GLU A 71 -12.47 0.26 -2.00
C GLU A 71 -12.88 1.32 -0.96
N LEU A 72 -12.86 2.59 -1.36
CA LEU A 72 -13.22 3.72 -0.49
C LEU A 72 -14.72 3.75 -0.16
N GLU A 73 -15.58 3.18 -1.00
CA GLU A 73 -17.03 3.02 -0.74
C GLU A 73 -17.32 1.96 0.32
N ASN A 74 -16.38 1.04 0.60
CA ASN A 74 -16.53 0.02 1.63
C ASN A 74 -15.24 -0.11 2.48
N PRO A 75 -14.91 0.92 3.27
CA PRO A 75 -13.66 0.97 4.03
C PRO A 75 -13.53 -0.17 5.05
N HIS A 76 -14.66 -0.68 5.54
CA HIS A 76 -14.74 -1.80 6.49
C HIS A 76 -14.22 -3.13 5.95
N LYS A 77 -13.96 -3.22 4.63
CA LYS A 77 -13.39 -4.42 4.01
C LYS A 77 -12.00 -4.76 4.56
N HIS A 78 -11.26 -3.77 5.06
CA HIS A 78 -9.91 -3.96 5.60
C HIS A 78 -9.87 -4.14 7.12
N ASP A 79 -10.99 -3.92 7.82
CA ASP A 79 -11.07 -4.05 9.28
C ASP A 79 -10.62 -5.43 9.78
N VAL A 80 -10.79 -6.48 8.97
CA VAL A 80 -10.32 -7.83 9.29
C VAL A 80 -8.81 -7.92 9.49
N PHE A 81 -8.03 -7.04 8.87
CA PHE A 81 -6.58 -7.01 8.99
C PHE A 81 -6.11 -6.02 10.06
N PHE A 82 -6.94 -5.04 10.45
CA PHE A 82 -6.51 -3.93 11.31
C PHE A 82 -6.15 -4.33 12.74
N GLY A 83 -6.62 -5.49 13.22
CA GLY A 83 -6.16 -6.04 14.50
C GLY A 83 -4.71 -6.55 14.49
N ASP A 84 -4.16 -6.81 13.31
CA ASP A 84 -2.81 -7.38 13.12
C ASP A 84 -1.83 -6.37 12.50
N LEU A 85 -2.27 -5.13 12.21
CA LEU A 85 -1.49 -4.10 11.53
C LEU A 85 -1.34 -2.86 12.41
N ASP A 86 -0.13 -2.30 12.46
CA ASP A 86 0.10 -0.97 13.04
C ASP A 86 -0.30 0.12 12.06
N PHE A 87 -0.09 -0.11 10.76
CA PHE A 87 -0.25 0.88 9.70
C PHE A 87 -0.95 0.29 8.48
N TYR A 88 -1.68 1.16 7.78
CA TYR A 88 -2.28 0.82 6.49
C TYR A 88 -1.96 1.87 5.43
N SER A 89 -1.61 1.42 4.23
CA SER A 89 -1.21 2.27 3.12
C SER A 89 -1.81 1.85 1.80
N LEU A 90 -2.05 2.86 0.97
CA LEU A 90 -2.44 2.69 -0.43
C LEU A 90 -1.24 2.96 -1.33
N ALA A 91 -0.95 2.05 -2.26
CA ALA A 91 -0.02 2.25 -3.35
C ALA A 91 -0.79 2.41 -4.67
N ALA A 92 -0.61 3.55 -5.35
CA ALA A 92 -1.36 3.84 -6.58
C ALA A 92 -0.60 4.82 -7.51
N PRO A 93 -0.94 4.85 -8.80
CA PRO A 93 -0.45 5.89 -9.71
C PRO A 93 -0.84 7.29 -9.22
N ARG A 94 0.04 8.27 -9.43
CA ARG A 94 -0.17 9.67 -9.01
C ARG A 94 -1.50 10.22 -9.51
N GLU A 95 -1.89 9.90 -10.74
CA GLU A 95 -3.13 10.38 -11.37
C GLU A 95 -4.38 9.78 -10.72
N VAL A 96 -4.27 8.55 -10.18
CA VAL A 96 -5.33 7.89 -9.42
C VAL A 96 -5.48 8.55 -8.05
N ILE A 97 -4.37 8.73 -7.32
CA ILE A 97 -4.36 9.40 -6.00
C ILE A 97 -4.90 10.82 -6.12
N ASN A 98 -4.40 11.61 -7.08
CA ASN A 98 -4.84 12.99 -7.27
C ASN A 98 -6.34 13.09 -7.56
N GLY A 99 -6.87 12.14 -8.35
CA GLY A 99 -8.30 12.10 -8.68
C GLY A 99 -9.22 11.74 -7.53
N MET A 100 -8.71 11.21 -6.41
CA MET A 100 -9.51 10.73 -5.27
C MET A 100 -9.01 11.28 -3.92
N SER A 101 -8.08 12.24 -3.92
CA SER A 101 -7.30 12.60 -2.73
C SER A 101 -8.12 13.03 -1.52
N GLU A 102 -9.29 13.63 -1.73
CA GLU A 102 -10.19 14.07 -0.65
C GLU A 102 -10.95 12.91 0.01
N SER A 103 -11.17 11.82 -0.74
CA SER A 103 -11.89 10.64 -0.27
C SER A 103 -10.99 9.63 0.44
N ILE A 104 -9.66 9.72 0.26
CA ILE A 104 -8.72 8.80 0.89
C ILE A 104 -8.53 9.19 2.36
N PRO A 105 -8.78 8.27 3.34
CA PRO A 105 -8.63 8.55 4.76
C PRO A 105 -7.29 9.18 5.10
N LYS A 106 -7.27 10.19 5.97
CA LYS A 106 -6.04 10.94 6.30
C LYS A 106 -5.00 10.10 7.06
N THR A 107 -5.44 9.05 7.74
CA THR A 107 -4.61 8.11 8.50
C THR A 107 -3.83 7.16 7.60
N TRP A 108 -4.30 6.90 6.37
CA TRP A 108 -3.62 5.96 5.46
C TRP A 108 -2.32 6.54 4.91
N GLY A 109 -1.27 5.73 4.81
CA GLY A 109 -0.09 6.10 4.03
C GLY A 109 -0.38 6.06 2.54
N LEU A 110 0.42 6.80 1.77
CA LEU A 110 0.26 6.93 0.32
C LEU A 110 1.61 6.76 -0.37
N TYR A 111 1.75 5.67 -1.13
CA TYR A 111 2.84 5.47 -2.07
C TYR A 111 2.37 5.81 -3.48
N GLU A 112 2.87 6.91 -4.02
CA GLU A 112 2.53 7.34 -5.38
C GLU A 112 3.58 6.86 -6.38
N ALA A 113 3.14 6.18 -7.44
CA ALA A 113 3.99 5.90 -8.60
C ALA A 113 3.80 6.94 -9.68
N TYR A 114 4.88 7.33 -10.36
CA TYR A 114 4.86 8.27 -11.46
C TYR A 114 6.01 8.00 -12.43
N ARG A 115 5.85 8.44 -13.68
CA ARG A 115 6.95 8.43 -14.67
C ARG A 115 7.80 9.69 -14.50
N GLN A 116 9.10 9.49 -14.46
CA GLN A 116 10.10 10.56 -14.49
C GLN A 116 10.25 11.11 -15.92
N LYS A 117 11.04 12.18 -16.08
CA LYS A 117 11.26 12.83 -17.38
C LYS A 117 11.94 11.93 -18.41
N ASP A 118 12.75 10.99 -17.94
CA ASP A 118 13.44 9.96 -18.74
C ASP A 118 12.55 8.75 -19.06
N GLY A 119 11.31 8.72 -18.55
CA GLY A 119 10.35 7.63 -18.75
C GLY A 119 10.42 6.53 -17.69
N GLU A 120 11.42 6.53 -16.80
CA GLU A 120 11.54 5.55 -15.73
C GLU A 120 10.41 5.71 -14.70
N LEU A 121 9.96 4.58 -14.16
CA LEU A 121 9.00 4.58 -13.06
C LEU A 121 9.70 4.80 -11.72
N ALA A 122 9.13 5.69 -10.91
CA ALA A 122 9.59 5.97 -9.56
C ALA A 122 8.42 5.87 -8.57
N LEU A 123 8.76 5.55 -7.33
CA LEU A 123 7.82 5.52 -6.20
C LEU A 123 8.20 6.58 -5.18
N LYS A 124 7.21 7.34 -4.72
CA LYS A 124 7.39 8.33 -3.65
C LYS A 124 6.38 8.06 -2.54
N CYS A 125 6.84 8.11 -1.30
CA CYS A 125 5.95 8.20 -0.14
C CYS A 125 5.40 9.64 -0.08
N ARG A 126 4.16 9.83 -0.56
CA ARG A 126 3.47 11.13 -0.58
C ARG A 126 2.98 11.52 0.82
N ARG A 127 2.49 10.54 1.57
CA ARG A 127 2.00 10.68 2.95
C ARG A 127 2.44 9.44 3.73
N ARG A 128 3.00 9.62 4.93
CA ARG A 128 3.30 8.51 5.82
C ARG A 128 2.01 8.03 6.50
N PRO A 129 1.85 6.72 6.76
CA PRO A 129 0.73 6.23 7.53
C PRO A 129 0.80 6.74 8.98
N VAL A 130 -0.37 6.87 9.59
CA VAL A 130 -0.55 7.09 11.03
C VAL A 130 -1.03 5.78 11.63
N SER A 131 -0.64 5.51 12.87
CA SER A 131 -0.96 4.24 13.54
C SER A 131 -2.47 4.06 13.63
N ILE A 132 -2.94 2.83 13.36
CA ILE A 132 -4.35 2.44 13.40
C ILE A 132 -4.88 2.49 14.84
N GLU A 133 -4.08 2.14 15.84
CA GLU A 133 -4.45 2.19 17.27
C GLU A 133 -4.67 3.62 17.80
N GLY A 134 -4.31 4.64 17.02
CA GLY A 134 -4.52 6.06 17.35
C GLY A 134 -5.65 6.75 16.58
N SER A 135 -6.55 6.00 15.93
CA SER A 135 -7.66 6.54 15.10
C SER A 135 -9.03 6.58 15.75
#